data_AF-A0A1F8PL09-F1
#
_entry.id   AF-A0A1F8PL09-F1
#
_cell.length_a   1.000
_cell.length_b   1.000
_cell.length_c   1.000
_cell.angle_alpha   90.00
_cell.angle_beta   90.00
_cell.angle_gamma   90.00
#
_symmetry.space_group_name_H-M   'P 1'
#
loop_
_entity.id
_entity.type
_entity.pdbx_description
1 polymer ?
#
loop_
_entity_poly.entity_id
_entity_poly.type
_entity_poly.pdbx_seq_one_letter_code
_entity_poly.pdbx_strand_id
1 'polypeptide(L)' 'MLKYISEGWEKIYGGKLEFIPDPDEMIKAALTHIDKKRAELGLPEYDSNKFGRSGDTRMRELEALPMEKKREAIYGTVS' A
#
# COMPACT_ATOMS: atom_id res chain seq x y z
N MET A 1 -9.62 23.16 17.52
CA MET A 1 -8.93 23.10 16.21
C MET A 1 -8.29 21.73 15.97
N LEU A 2 -7.47 21.20 16.90
CA LEU A 2 -6.87 19.85 16.80
C LEU A 2 -7.87 18.70 16.51
N LYS A 3 -9.00 18.63 17.23
CA LYS A 3 -10.02 17.57 17.03
C LYS A 3 -10.63 17.51 15.62
N TYR A 4 -10.70 18.64 14.90
CA TYR A 4 -11.27 18.65 13.54
C TYR A 4 -10.34 18.02 12.50
N ILE A 5 -9.03 18.18 12.70
CA ILE A 5 -7.99 17.67 11.79
C ILE A 5 -7.73 16.17 12.07
N SER A 6 -7.83 15.75 13.33
CA SER A 6 -7.65 14.35 13.71
C SER A 6 -8.91 13.50 13.47
N GLU A 7 -10.10 13.94 13.91
CA GLU A 7 -11.32 13.13 13.86
C GLU A 7 -12.27 13.53 12.71
N GLY A 8 -12.28 14.82 12.35
CA GLY A 8 -13.17 15.34 11.30
C GLY A 8 -12.72 14.91 9.91
N TRP A 9 -11.42 15.01 9.62
CA TRP A 9 -10.89 14.64 8.30
C TRP A 9 -10.95 13.14 8.05
N GLU A 10 -10.81 12.29 9.08
CA GLU A 10 -10.93 10.83 8.91
C GLU A 10 -12.31 10.44 8.37
N LYS A 11 -13.37 11.10 8.88
CA LYS A 11 -14.75 10.82 8.46
C LYS A 11 -15.09 11.37 7.08
N ILE A 12 -14.52 12.52 6.71
CA ILE A 12 -14.88 13.23 5.48
C ILE A 12 -14.00 12.78 4.30
N TYR A 13 -12.70 12.58 4.53
CA TYR A 13 -11.70 12.32 3.50
C TYR A 13 -11.05 10.94 3.63
N GLY A 14 -11.36 10.18 4.68
CA GLY A 14 -10.78 8.85 4.92
C GLY A 14 -9.35 8.87 5.46
N GLY A 15 -8.80 10.04 5.78
CA GLY A 15 -7.46 10.23 6.32
C GLY A 15 -7.42 11.26 7.44
N LYS A 16 -6.49 11.12 8.38
CA LYS A 16 -6.30 12.03 9.52
C LYS A 16 -4.85 12.52 9.61
N LEU A 17 -4.65 13.68 10.22
CA LEU A 17 -3.33 14.19 10.56
C LEU A 17 -3.17 14.23 12.08
N GLU A 18 -2.18 13.51 12.59
CA GLU A 18 -1.84 13.45 14.01
C GLU A 18 -0.42 13.98 14.23
N PHE A 19 -0.25 14.84 15.23
CA PHE A 19 1.05 15.38 15.60
C PHE A 19 1.57 14.63 16.81
N ILE A 20 2.51 13.70 16.56
CA ILE A 20 3.14 12.88 17.60
C ILE A 20 4.60 13.33 17.71
N PRO A 21 5.05 13.82 18.88
CA PRO A 21 6.41 14.35 19.05
C PRO A 21 7.48 13.26 19.10
N ASP A 22 7.09 12.03 19.47
CA ASP A 22 7.96 10.88 19.55
C ASP A 22 7.98 10.12 18.20
N PRO A 23 9.15 9.93 17.56
CA PRO A 23 9.24 9.25 16.28
C PRO A 23 8.79 7.79 16.30
N ASP A 24 9.06 7.05 17.37
CA ASP A 24 8.71 5.62 17.46
C ASP A 24 7.20 5.43 17.56
N GLU A 25 6.54 6.24 18.40
CA GLU A 25 5.08 6.27 18.50
C GLU A 25 4.42 6.76 17.20
N MET A 26 5.04 7.68 16.46
CA MET A 26 4.56 8.11 15.15
C MET A 26 4.59 6.95 14.15
N ILE A 27 5.69 6.19 14.10
CA ILE A 27 5.83 5.03 13.21
C ILE A 27 4.78 3.97 13.56
N LYS A 28 4.62 3.66 14.85
CA LYS A 28 3.65 2.70 15.34
C LYS A 28 2.21 3.10 14.99
N ALA A 29 1.85 4.36 15.17
CA ALA A 29 0.52 4.87 14.81
C ALA A 29 0.26 4.79 13.30
N ALA A 30 1.25 5.13 12.48
CA ALA A 30 1.15 5.03 11.02
C ALA A 30 0.97 3.58 10.55
N LEU A 31 1.79 2.65 11.04
CA LEU A 31 1.71 1.23 10.69
C LEU A 31 0.35 0.63 11.12
N THR A 32 -0.11 0.94 12.34
CA THR A 32 -1.41 0.50 12.84
C THR A 32 -2.56 0.96 11.95
N HIS A 33 -2.49 2.21 11.47
CA HIS A 33 -3.51 2.75 10.57
C HIS A 33 -3.48 2.08 9.18
N ILE A 34 -2.29 1.81 8.65
CA ILE A 34 -2.11 1.07 7.39
C ILE A 34 -2.74 -0.32 7.52
N ASP A 35 -2.44 -1.07 8.58
CA ASP A 35 -2.96 -2.42 8.76
C ASP A 35 -4.49 -2.44 8.92
N LYS A 36 -5.05 -1.48 9.67
CA LYS A 36 -6.50 -1.29 9.75
C LYS A 36 -7.12 -1.07 8.38
N LYS A 37 -6.52 -0.19 7.56
CA LYS A 37 -7.00 0.08 6.19
C LYS A 37 -6.87 -1.12 5.28
N ARG A 38 -5.80 -1.92 5.41
CA ARG A 38 -5.66 -3.18 4.66
C ARG A 38 -6.80 -4.14 4.99
N ALA A 39 -7.12 -4.30 6.28
CA ALA A 39 -8.23 -5.14 6.71
C ALA A 39 -9.59 -4.63 6.18
N GLU A 40 -9.85 -3.32 6.26
CA GLU A 40 -11.06 -2.69 5.72
C GLU A 40 -11.21 -2.89 4.21
N LEU A 41 -10.10 -2.93 3.47
CA LEU A 41 -10.07 -3.12 2.02
C LEU A 41 -9.96 -4.60 1.59
N GLY A 42 -9.89 -5.54 2.54
CA GLY A 42 -9.68 -6.96 2.24
C GLY A 42 -8.32 -7.26 1.60
N LEU A 43 -7.32 -6.40 1.81
CA LEU A 43 -5.98 -6.60 1.31
C LEU A 43 -5.23 -7.64 2.16
N PRO A 44 -4.36 -8.46 1.55
CA PRO A 44 -3.49 -9.35 2.31
C PRO A 44 -2.63 -8.59 3.32
N GLU A 45 -2.34 -9.25 4.45
CA GLU A 45 -1.40 -8.77 5.45
C GLU A 45 -0.07 -8.38 4.80
N TYR A 46 0.60 -7.41 5.42
CA TYR A 46 1.88 -6.95 4.93
C TYR A 46 2.93 -8.06 5.06
N ASP A 47 3.55 -8.42 3.94
CA ASP A 47 4.68 -9.35 3.88
C ASP A 47 5.87 -8.62 3.25
N SER A 48 6.91 -8.41 4.07
CA SER A 48 8.16 -7.75 3.66
C SER A 48 8.94 -8.52 2.59
N ASN A 49 8.71 -9.83 2.45
CA ASN A 49 9.39 -10.68 1.47
C ASN A 49 8.65 -10.75 0.14
N LYS A 50 7.41 -10.26 0.05
CA LYS A 50 6.52 -10.44 -1.10
C LYS A 50 7.05 -9.86 -2.41
N PHE A 51 7.81 -8.77 -2.36
CA PHE A 51 8.26 -8.05 -3.57
C PHE A 51 9.79 -8.10 -3.77
N GLY A 52 10.54 -8.79 -2.91
CA GLY A 52 12.01 -8.77 -2.92
C GLY A 52 12.60 -7.40 -2.58
N ARG A 53 13.92 -7.32 -2.42
CA ARG A 53 14.62 -6.12 -1.93
C ARG A 53 14.45 -4.87 -2.80
N SER A 54 14.26 -5.03 -4.10
CA SER A 54 14.14 -3.91 -5.05
C SER A 54 12.75 -3.76 -5.67
N GLY A 55 11.82 -4.69 -5.43
CA GLY A 55 10.52 -4.69 -6.11
C GLY A 55 10.56 -5.19 -7.57
N ASP A 56 11.75 -5.41 -8.14
CA ASP A 56 11.91 -5.69 -9.58
C ASP A 56 11.69 -7.15 -9.95
N THR A 57 11.55 -8.06 -8.97
CA THR A 57 11.46 -9.51 -9.23
C THR A 57 10.40 -9.82 -10.28
N ARG A 58 9.21 -9.23 -10.14
CA ARG A 58 8.09 -9.40 -11.08
C ARG A 58 8.36 -8.78 -12.45
N MET A 59 9.13 -7.69 -12.51
CA MET A 59 9.52 -7.06 -13.77
C MET A 59 10.55 -7.90 -14.53
N ARG A 60 11.50 -8.52 -13.83
CA ARG A 60 12.47 -9.45 -14.44
C ARG A 60 11.81 -10.71 -14.98
N GLU A 61 10.84 -11.25 -14.24
CA GLU A 61 10.03 -12.38 -14.72
C GLU A 61 9.25 -12.00 -15.99
N LEU A 62 8.64 -10.81 -16.01
CA LEU A 62 7.98 -10.29 -17.20
C LEU A 62 8.95 -10.11 -18.37
N GLU A 63 10.17 -9.61 -18.12
CA GLU A 63 11.20 -9.44 -19.14
C GLU A 63 11.74 -10.76 -19.71
N ALA A 64 11.69 -11.84 -18.94
CA ALA A 64 12.12 -13.16 -19.38
C ALA A 64 11.10 -13.88 -20.28
N LEU A 65 9.84 -13.43 -20.30
CA LEU A 65 8.80 -14.05 -21.13
C LEU A 65 9.03 -13.82 -22.64
N PRO A 66 8.56 -14.73 -23.51
CA PRO A 66 8.46 -14.46 -24.95
C PRO A 66 7.53 -13.27 -25.23
N MET A 67 7.78 -12.50 -26.30
CA MET A 67 7.04 -11.26 -26.62
C MET A 67 5.52 -11.43 -26.67
N GLU A 68 5.05 -12.57 -27.16
CA GLU A 68 3.62 -12.90 -27.24
C GLU A 68 2.99 -12.98 -25.83
N LYS A 69 3.69 -13.61 -24.88
CA LYS A 69 3.26 -13.74 -23.48
C LYS A 69 3.44 -12.46 -22.69
N LYS A 70 4.42 -11.62 -23.02
CA LYS A 70 4.56 -10.28 -22.41
C LYS A 70 3.35 -9.40 -22.71
N ARG A 71 2.87 -9.37 -23.96
CA ARG A 71 1.73 -8.55 -24.36
C ARG A 71 0.45 -8.99 -23.65
N GLU A 72 0.24 -10.30 -23.52
CA GLU A 72 -0.88 -10.87 -22.76
C GLU A 72 -0.82 -10.47 -21.27
N ALA A 73 0.35 -10.57 -20.65
CA ALA A 73 0.54 -10.23 -19.24
C ALA A 73 0.43 -8.72 -18.91
N ILE A 74 0.83 -7.84 -19.84
CA ILE A 74 0.77 -6.38 -19.64
C ILE A 74 -0.63 -5.84 -19.91
N TYR A 75 -1.25 -6.27 -21.00
CA TYR A 75 -2.49 -5.66 -21.49
C TYR A 75 -3.74 -6.47 -21.18
N GLY A 76 -3.61 -7.68 -20.62
CA GLY A 76 -4.73 -8.51 -20.18
C GLY A 76 -5.79 -8.64 -21.27
N THR A 77 -5.47 -9.38 -22.34
CA THR A 77 -6.36 -9.76 -23.45
C THR A 77 -7.46 -8.73 -23.77
N VAL A 78 -7.19 -7.84 -24.73
CA VAL A 78 -8.28 -7.23 -25.50
C VAL A 78 -8.88 -8.35 -26.36
N SER A 79 -9.93 -8.99 -25.85
CA SER A 79 -10.88 -9.73 -26.70
C SER A 79 -11.81 -8.74 -27.38
#